data_AF-A0A8A3S201-F1
#
_entry.id   AF-A0A8A3S201-F1
#
_cell.length_a   1.000
_cell.length_b   1.000
_cell.length_c   1.000
_cell.angle_alpha   90.00
_cell.angle_beta   90.00
_cell.angle_gamma   90.00
#
_symmetry.space_group_name_H-M   'P 1'
#
loop_
_entity.id
_entity.type
_entity.pdbx_description
1 polymer ?
#
loop_
_entity_poly.entity_id
_entity_poly.type
_entity_poly.pdbx_seq_one_letter_code
_entity_poly.pdbx_strand_id
1 'polypeptide(L)'
;MEKDEAVSTVIALMLVLGILATVIAIYSATYLPGLKQQSEIEHSHEVADAFVRFGSDIDYVVSHKTTARFSEPFSLGGGEVLLSPVRSSGTVTIEEKNMVKVTVSNQTQTRSATASIVNISYVPSFTTWEPQGYRWEYGFVEVTKDERAVPQSSRYHTRADALEDSDKFLGSFIDVIDSNNGIEITLVNLVPENGSSCITGSGIATLGLNATADSKGVSLTKVTKIVFEDLTSDSMMTEHLDYICNDIRSRIPGATYDPDTHTLEFDPAVNPVSVTLRAVNGEVSVC
;
A
#
# COMPACT_ATOMS: atom_id res chain seq x y z
N MET A 1 -12.83 -19.85 -77.56
CA MET A 1 -13.80 -19.31 -76.59
C MET A 1 -13.60 -19.82 -75.17
N GLU A 2 -13.00 -20.99 -74.91
CA GLU A 2 -12.74 -21.47 -73.52
C GLU A 2 -11.59 -20.75 -72.79
N LYS A 3 -10.64 -20.13 -73.49
CA LYS A 3 -9.48 -19.47 -72.85
C LYS A 3 -9.84 -18.17 -72.11
N ASP A 4 -10.83 -17.42 -72.60
CA ASP A 4 -11.20 -16.13 -72.00
C ASP A 4 -12.03 -16.30 -70.72
N GLU A 5 -12.80 -17.38 -70.61
CA GLU A 5 -13.65 -17.68 -69.46
C GLU A 5 -12.83 -18.13 -68.24
N ALA A 6 -11.78 -18.93 -68.47
CA ALA A 6 -10.81 -19.31 -67.44
C ALA A 6 -10.01 -18.10 -66.93
N VAL A 7 -9.59 -17.19 -67.83
CA VAL A 7 -8.85 -15.97 -67.47
C VAL A 7 -9.74 -15.01 -66.66
N SER A 8 -11.00 -14.82 -67.05
CA SER A 8 -11.96 -13.99 -66.31
C SER A 8 -12.22 -14.53 -64.89
N THR A 9 -12.33 -15.85 -64.73
CA THR A 9 -12.55 -16.47 -63.43
C THR A 9 -11.35 -16.29 -62.50
N VAL A 10 -10.12 -16.39 -63.02
CA VAL A 10 -8.88 -16.15 -62.26
C VAL A 10 -8.78 -14.69 -61.82
N ILE A 11 -9.10 -13.74 -62.71
CA ILE A 11 -9.08 -12.31 -62.39
C ILE A 11 -10.10 -11.99 -61.30
N ALA A 12 -11.33 -12.52 -61.39
CA ALA A 12 -12.35 -12.34 -60.37
C ALA A 12 -11.90 -12.88 -58.99
N LEU A 13 -11.28 -14.06 -58.96
CA LEU A 13 -10.77 -14.65 -57.73
C LEU A 13 -9.62 -13.83 -57.12
N MET A 14 -8.71 -13.31 -57.95
CA MET A 14 -7.64 -12.41 -57.47
C MET A 14 -8.20 -11.11 -56.90
N LEU A 15 -9.26 -10.56 -57.50
CA LEU A 15 -9.91 -9.34 -57.03
C LEU A 15 -10.60 -9.55 -55.67
N VAL A 16 -11.29 -10.68 -55.50
CA VAL A 16 -11.87 -11.08 -54.20
C VAL A 16 -10.79 -11.28 -53.14
N LEU A 17 -9.70 -11.97 -53.48
CA LEU A 17 -8.58 -12.17 -52.55
C LEU A 17 -7.92 -10.83 -52.17
N GLY A 18 -7.79 -9.90 -53.12
CA GLY A 18 -7.27 -8.56 -52.90
C GLY A 18 -8.16 -7.74 -51.95
N ILE A 19 -9.48 -7.81 -52.13
CA ILE A 19 -10.44 -7.16 -51.21
C ILE A 19 -10.32 -7.78 -49.81
N LEU A 20 -10.27 -9.11 -49.71
CA LEU A 20 -10.17 -9.81 -48.43
C LEU A 20 -8.86 -9.45 -47.70
N ALA A 21 -7.75 -9.43 -48.42
CA ALA A 21 -6.45 -9.01 -47.88
C ALA A 21 -6.49 -7.55 -47.41
N THR A 22 -7.15 -6.66 -48.15
CA THR A 22 -7.30 -5.24 -47.77
C THR A 22 -8.14 -5.09 -46.51
N VAL A 23 -9.24 -5.83 -46.37
CA VAL A 23 -10.08 -5.82 -45.16
C VAL A 23 -9.30 -6.33 -43.95
N ILE A 24 -8.55 -7.44 -44.10
CA ILE A 24 -7.69 -7.97 -43.03
C ILE A 24 -6.60 -6.95 -42.66
N ALA A 25 -6.00 -6.29 -43.65
CA ALA A 25 -4.98 -5.27 -43.42
C ALA A 25 -5.53 -4.07 -42.64
N ILE A 26 -6.69 -3.53 -43.04
CA ILE A 26 -7.37 -2.45 -42.31
C ILE A 26 -7.69 -2.90 -40.88
N TYR A 27 -8.28 -4.08 -40.71
CA TYR A 27 -8.62 -4.60 -39.39
C TYR A 27 -7.39 -4.70 -38.47
N SER A 28 -6.27 -5.21 -38.99
CA SER A 28 -5.04 -5.42 -38.24
C SER A 28 -4.31 -4.11 -37.94
N ALA A 29 -4.37 -3.15 -38.86
CA ALA A 29 -3.65 -1.88 -38.75
C ALA A 29 -4.41 -0.82 -37.93
N THR A 30 -5.74 -0.80 -37.96
CA THR A 30 -6.51 0.29 -37.33
C THR A 30 -7.39 -0.19 -36.18
N TYR A 31 -8.10 -1.30 -36.33
CA TYR A 31 -9.08 -1.74 -35.31
C TYR A 31 -8.40 -2.43 -34.13
N LEU A 32 -7.45 -3.32 -34.40
CA LEU A 32 -6.79 -4.12 -33.37
C LEU A 32 -5.99 -3.26 -32.36
N PRO A 33 -5.19 -2.26 -32.78
CA PRO A 33 -4.53 -1.36 -31.82
C PRO A 33 -5.51 -0.55 -30.98
N GLY A 34 -6.62 -0.06 -31.57
CA GLY A 34 -7.62 0.72 -30.85
C GLY A 34 -8.33 -0.08 -29.75
N LEU A 35 -8.68 -1.34 -30.02
CA LEU A 35 -9.26 -2.23 -29.02
C LEU A 35 -8.27 -2.55 -27.88
N LYS A 36 -6.98 -2.69 -28.20
CA LYS A 36 -5.94 -2.90 -27.19
C LYS A 36 -5.75 -1.68 -26.29
N GLN A 37 -5.75 -0.48 -26.86
CA GLN A 37 -5.67 0.75 -26.08
C GLN A 37 -6.85 0.88 -25.12
N GLN A 38 -8.06 0.62 -25.59
CA GLN A 38 -9.25 0.67 -24.73
C GLN A 38 -9.15 -0.32 -23.56
N SER A 39 -8.67 -1.55 -23.83
CA SER A 39 -8.48 -2.55 -22.78
C SER A 39 -7.37 -2.17 -21.78
N GLU A 40 -6.25 -1.59 -22.23
CA GLU A 40 -5.20 -1.10 -21.34
C GLU A 40 -5.67 0.12 -20.50
N ILE A 41 -6.56 0.97 -21.03
CA ILE A 41 -7.19 2.07 -20.28
C ILE A 41 -8.13 1.54 -19.20
N GLU A 42 -9.04 0.62 -19.56
CA GLU A 42 -9.98 0.00 -18.61
C GLU A 42 -9.23 -0.74 -17.50
N HIS A 43 -8.18 -1.47 -17.87
CA HIS A 43 -7.27 -2.13 -16.93
C HIS A 43 -6.62 -1.14 -15.96
N SER A 44 -6.13 0.00 -16.44
CA SER A 44 -5.54 1.04 -15.57
C SER A 44 -6.53 1.52 -14.50
N HIS A 45 -7.80 1.71 -14.88
CA HIS A 45 -8.85 2.09 -13.93
C HIS A 45 -9.15 1.00 -12.91
N GLU A 46 -9.19 -0.27 -13.32
CA GLU A 46 -9.38 -1.42 -12.43
C GLU A 46 -8.28 -1.50 -11.36
N VAL A 47 -7.01 -1.34 -11.77
CA VAL A 47 -5.86 -1.33 -10.85
C VAL A 47 -5.98 -0.16 -9.86
N ALA A 48 -6.35 1.03 -10.35
CA ALA A 48 -6.54 2.22 -9.52
C ALA A 48 -7.60 1.99 -8.42
N ASP A 49 -8.74 1.42 -8.80
CA ASP A 49 -9.84 1.11 -7.87
C ASP A 49 -9.44 0.04 -6.85
N ALA A 50 -8.70 -0.99 -7.28
CA ALA A 50 -8.19 -2.03 -6.39
C ALA A 50 -7.24 -1.45 -5.33
N PHE A 51 -6.34 -0.54 -5.72
CA PHE A 51 -5.43 0.14 -4.78
C PHE A 51 -6.17 1.01 -3.77
N VAL A 52 -7.23 1.72 -4.19
CA VAL A 52 -8.06 2.52 -3.26
C VAL A 52 -8.83 1.64 -2.28
N ARG A 53 -9.39 0.52 -2.74
CA ARG A 53 -10.08 -0.45 -1.88
C ARG A 53 -9.13 -1.09 -0.88
N PHE A 54 -7.99 -1.59 -1.36
CA PHE A 54 -6.98 -2.19 -0.50
C PHE A 54 -6.41 -1.18 0.52
N GLY A 55 -6.22 0.08 0.11
CA GLY A 55 -5.86 1.16 1.04
C GLY A 55 -6.90 1.38 2.14
N SER A 56 -8.19 1.21 1.84
CA SER A 56 -9.27 1.29 2.83
C SER A 56 -9.27 0.08 3.77
N ASP A 57 -8.93 -1.11 3.28
CA ASP A 57 -8.76 -2.30 4.12
C ASP A 57 -7.60 -2.14 5.10
N ILE A 58 -6.48 -1.54 4.65
CA ILE A 58 -5.37 -1.19 5.54
C ILE A 58 -5.82 -0.18 6.60
N ASP A 59 -6.51 0.90 6.21
CA ASP A 59 -7.05 1.88 7.16
C ASP A 59 -7.97 1.23 8.19
N TYR A 60 -8.82 0.29 7.78
CA TYR A 60 -9.68 -0.45 8.68
C TYR A 60 -8.87 -1.24 9.73
N VAL A 61 -7.85 -1.98 9.30
CA VAL A 61 -6.99 -2.78 10.20
C VAL A 61 -6.21 -1.89 11.16
N VAL A 62 -5.59 -0.83 10.65
CA VAL A 62 -4.77 0.09 11.45
C VAL A 62 -5.65 0.81 12.48
N SER A 63 -6.81 1.31 12.06
CA SER A 63 -7.72 2.05 12.94
C SER A 63 -8.38 1.16 14.01
N HIS A 64 -8.84 -0.04 13.64
CA HIS A 64 -9.58 -0.92 14.57
C HIS A 64 -8.68 -1.87 15.37
N LYS A 65 -7.41 -2.04 14.97
CA LYS A 65 -6.40 -2.84 15.70
C LYS A 65 -6.89 -4.26 16.03
N THR A 66 -7.65 -4.84 15.11
CA THR A 66 -8.34 -6.12 15.28
C THR A 66 -7.84 -7.15 14.29
N THR A 67 -8.09 -8.43 14.60
CA THR A 67 -7.81 -9.53 13.68
C THR A 67 -8.76 -9.46 12.50
N ALA A 68 -8.22 -9.33 11.29
CA ALA A 68 -9.00 -9.24 10.06
C ALA A 68 -8.21 -9.81 8.89
N ARG A 69 -8.93 -10.27 7.85
CA ARG A 69 -8.31 -10.77 6.62
C ARG A 69 -9.04 -10.19 5.42
N PHE A 70 -8.29 -9.57 4.53
CA PHE A 70 -8.77 -8.97 3.29
C PHE A 70 -8.00 -9.53 2.10
N SER A 71 -8.65 -9.53 0.94
CA SER A 71 -8.07 -10.00 -0.31
C SER A 71 -8.71 -9.26 -1.47
N GLU A 72 -7.92 -8.49 -2.21
CA GLU A 72 -8.36 -7.71 -3.36
C GLU A 72 -7.69 -8.23 -4.64
N PRO A 73 -8.44 -8.93 -5.51
CA PRO A 73 -7.93 -9.39 -6.78
C PRO A 73 -7.96 -8.26 -7.82
N PHE A 74 -6.97 -8.23 -8.68
CA PHE A 74 -6.88 -7.32 -9.81
C PHE A 74 -6.01 -7.93 -10.91
N SER A 75 -6.20 -7.50 -12.16
CA SER A 75 -5.33 -7.95 -13.23
C SER A 75 -3.95 -7.27 -13.16
N LEU A 76 -2.87 -8.00 -13.47
CA LEU A 76 -1.53 -7.42 -13.68
C LEU A 76 -1.34 -6.88 -15.10
N GLY A 77 -2.14 -7.37 -16.06
CA GLY A 77 -2.03 -7.01 -17.47
C GLY A 77 -3.37 -6.94 -18.19
N GLY A 78 -3.49 -6.01 -19.13
CA GLY A 78 -4.67 -5.83 -19.99
C GLY A 78 -4.40 -6.27 -21.43
N GLY A 79 -5.27 -5.88 -22.35
CA GLY A 79 -5.03 -5.99 -23.79
C GLY A 79 -5.42 -7.33 -24.43
N GLU A 80 -6.13 -8.22 -23.70
CA GLU A 80 -6.72 -9.41 -24.32
C GLU A 80 -7.89 -9.01 -25.22
N VAL A 81 -7.74 -9.27 -26.52
CA VAL A 81 -8.78 -9.05 -27.52
C VAL A 81 -8.98 -10.31 -28.34
N LEU A 82 -10.20 -10.56 -28.83
CA LEU A 82 -10.61 -11.81 -29.50
C LEU A 82 -9.67 -12.34 -30.61
N LEU A 83 -8.87 -11.46 -31.22
CA LEU A 83 -7.93 -11.80 -32.30
C LEU A 83 -6.44 -11.49 -31.98
N SER A 84 -6.13 -11.10 -30.73
CA SER A 84 -4.75 -10.97 -30.25
C SER A 84 -4.71 -11.24 -28.74
N PRO A 85 -4.36 -12.47 -28.31
CA PRO A 85 -4.30 -12.84 -26.90
C PRO A 85 -3.04 -12.31 -26.20
N VAL A 86 -2.22 -11.49 -26.89
CA VAL A 86 -1.01 -10.91 -26.31
C VAL A 86 -1.42 -9.83 -25.32
N ARG A 87 -1.36 -10.19 -24.04
CA ARG A 87 -1.60 -9.31 -22.90
C ARG A 87 -0.37 -8.46 -22.59
N SER A 88 -0.59 -7.25 -22.10
CA SER A 88 0.45 -6.52 -21.37
C SER A 88 0.74 -7.21 -20.05
N SER A 89 1.80 -6.78 -19.37
CA SER A 89 2.16 -7.30 -18.05
C SER A 89 2.33 -6.16 -17.05
N GLY A 90 2.50 -6.50 -15.79
CA GLY A 90 2.82 -5.55 -14.75
C GLY A 90 3.60 -6.21 -13.62
N THR A 91 4.27 -5.37 -12.85
CA THR A 91 5.03 -5.77 -11.66
C THR A 91 4.43 -5.06 -10.46
N VAL A 92 4.19 -5.82 -9.38
CA VAL A 92 3.76 -5.27 -8.09
C VAL A 92 4.87 -5.56 -7.10
N THR A 93 5.25 -4.56 -6.32
CA THR A 93 6.23 -4.66 -5.25
C THR A 93 5.67 -4.10 -3.95
N ILE A 94 5.95 -4.78 -2.85
CA ILE A 94 5.60 -4.41 -1.49
C ILE A 94 6.90 -4.17 -0.73
N GLU A 95 7.09 -2.97 -0.21
CA GLU A 95 8.28 -2.57 0.55
C GLU A 95 7.90 -2.23 1.98
N GLU A 96 8.69 -2.66 2.95
CA GLU A 96 8.49 -2.31 4.36
C GLU A 96 9.17 -0.98 4.69
N LYS A 97 8.50 -0.16 5.51
CA LYS A 97 9.05 1.07 6.06
C LYS A 97 8.73 1.17 7.55
N ASN A 98 9.77 1.33 8.36
CA ASN A 98 9.59 1.56 9.80
C ASN A 98 9.04 2.97 10.06
N MET A 99 8.13 3.09 11.01
CA MET A 99 7.50 4.37 11.36
C MET A 99 7.93 4.84 12.74
N VAL A 100 7.64 4.04 13.78
CA VAL A 100 7.91 4.43 15.17
C VAL A 100 8.46 3.25 15.91
N LYS A 101 9.48 3.47 16.74
CA LYS A 101 9.99 2.47 17.66
C LYS A 101 9.78 2.93 19.10
N VAL A 102 9.04 2.14 19.86
CA VAL A 102 8.77 2.41 21.27
C VAL A 102 9.67 1.54 22.11
N THR A 103 10.49 2.17 22.94
CA THR A 103 11.39 1.49 23.89
C THR A 103 10.95 1.79 25.31
N VAL A 104 10.60 0.75 26.08
CA VAL A 104 10.19 0.82 27.48
C VAL A 104 11.27 0.16 28.33
N SER A 105 11.70 0.83 29.38
CA SER A 105 12.76 0.34 30.27
C SER A 105 12.44 0.52 31.75
N ASN A 106 12.91 -0.43 32.55
CA ASN A 106 13.02 -0.32 33.99
C ASN A 106 14.47 -0.56 34.42
N GLN A 107 14.74 -0.65 35.72
CA GLN A 107 16.11 -0.82 36.24
C GLN A 107 16.84 -2.09 35.77
N THR A 108 16.12 -3.12 35.29
CA THR A 108 16.70 -4.44 34.98
C THR A 108 16.40 -4.95 33.58
N GLN A 109 15.41 -4.37 32.89
CA GLN A 109 14.89 -4.86 31.61
C GLN A 109 14.54 -3.70 30.69
N THR A 110 14.79 -3.92 29.40
CA THR A 110 14.36 -3.06 28.31
C THR A 110 13.56 -3.90 27.32
N ARG A 111 12.42 -3.39 26.87
CA ARG A 111 11.60 -3.96 25.80
C ARG A 111 11.37 -2.91 24.73
N SER A 112 11.32 -3.35 23.49
CA SER A 112 11.01 -2.50 22.36
C SER A 112 10.01 -3.17 21.44
N ALA A 113 9.16 -2.35 20.83
CA ALA A 113 8.27 -2.75 19.76
C ALA A 113 8.29 -1.67 18.68
N THR A 114 8.13 -2.08 17.42
CA THR A 114 8.22 -1.19 16.26
C THR A 114 6.89 -1.24 15.52
N ALA A 115 6.38 -0.06 15.16
CA ALA A 115 5.35 0.09 14.16
C ALA A 115 5.99 0.28 12.78
N SER A 116 5.44 -0.41 11.80
CA SER A 116 5.88 -0.38 10.40
C SER A 116 4.67 -0.29 9.49
N ILE A 117 4.89 0.27 8.31
CA ILE A 117 3.94 0.38 7.22
C ILE A 117 4.53 -0.27 5.98
N VAL A 118 3.68 -0.68 5.05
CA VAL A 118 4.11 -1.13 3.73
C VAL A 118 3.86 -0.06 2.67
N ASN A 119 4.70 0.01 1.66
CA ASN A 119 4.46 0.77 0.44
C ASN A 119 4.20 -0.22 -0.69
N ILE A 120 3.14 -0.01 -1.45
CA ILE A 120 2.73 -0.92 -2.53
C ILE A 120 2.85 -0.16 -3.82
N SER A 121 3.62 -0.67 -4.79
CA SER A 121 3.75 -0.05 -6.09
C SER A 121 3.47 -1.02 -7.22
N TYR A 122 2.66 -0.58 -8.18
CA TYR A 122 2.38 -1.24 -9.45
C TYR A 122 3.05 -0.48 -10.59
N VAL A 123 3.86 -1.18 -11.37
CA VAL A 123 4.51 -0.67 -12.57
C VAL A 123 4.02 -1.48 -13.78
N PRO A 124 3.25 -0.88 -14.70
CA PRO A 124 2.82 -1.56 -15.90
C PRO A 124 3.95 -1.70 -16.92
N SER A 125 3.86 -2.74 -17.73
CA SER A 125 4.64 -2.97 -18.94
C SER A 125 3.67 -3.04 -20.13
N PHE A 126 3.03 -1.90 -20.42
CA PHE A 126 2.09 -1.75 -21.53
C PHE A 126 2.80 -1.69 -22.88
N THR A 127 2.11 -2.12 -23.93
CA THR A 127 2.67 -2.17 -25.29
C THR A 127 1.97 -1.24 -26.27
N THR A 128 0.74 -0.79 -25.95
CA THR A 128 -0.11 -0.04 -26.89
C THR A 128 -0.57 1.32 -26.34
N TRP A 129 -0.52 1.49 -25.02
CA TRP A 129 -0.91 2.68 -24.27
C TRP A 129 0.25 3.22 -23.40
N GLU A 130 0.08 4.43 -22.89
CA GLU A 130 1.04 5.05 -21.98
C GLU A 130 1.15 4.25 -20.66
N PRO A 131 2.36 3.85 -20.23
CA PRO A 131 2.55 3.12 -18.99
C PRO A 131 2.32 4.05 -17.80
N GLN A 132 1.20 3.84 -17.11
CA GLN A 132 0.81 4.57 -15.91
C GLN A 132 0.72 3.60 -14.73
N GLY A 133 1.60 3.79 -13.75
CA GLY A 133 1.65 3.01 -12.53
C GLY A 133 0.82 3.62 -11.40
N TYR A 134 0.75 2.87 -10.30
CA TYR A 134 0.07 3.27 -9.09
C TYR A 134 0.96 2.98 -7.89
N ARG A 135 0.94 3.85 -6.88
CA ARG A 135 1.63 3.65 -5.62
C ARG A 135 0.71 3.99 -4.46
N TRP A 136 0.52 3.04 -3.55
CA TRP A 136 -0.12 3.31 -2.26
C TRP A 136 0.97 3.61 -1.22
N GLU A 137 0.86 4.76 -0.57
CA GLU A 137 1.80 5.22 0.45
C GLU A 137 1.05 6.09 1.47
N TYR A 138 1.35 5.92 2.77
CA TYR A 138 0.85 6.79 3.85
C TYR A 138 -0.67 7.08 3.84
N GLY A 139 -1.48 6.12 3.39
CA GLY A 139 -2.94 6.24 3.40
C GLY A 139 -3.55 6.87 2.14
N PHE A 140 -2.77 7.16 1.10
CA PHE A 140 -3.30 7.64 -0.19
C PHE A 140 -2.69 6.90 -1.38
N VAL A 141 -3.36 7.00 -2.53
CA VAL A 141 -2.89 6.42 -3.80
C VAL A 141 -2.37 7.52 -4.69
N GLU A 142 -1.20 7.30 -5.27
CA GLU A 142 -0.57 8.11 -6.27
C GLU A 142 -0.61 7.42 -7.63
N VAL A 143 -0.84 8.23 -8.65
CA VAL A 143 -0.61 7.87 -10.04
C VAL A 143 0.84 8.16 -10.36
N THR A 144 1.58 7.16 -10.82
CA THR A 144 2.99 7.30 -11.21
C THR A 144 3.14 7.23 -12.73
N LYS A 145 3.92 8.15 -13.30
CA LYS A 145 4.29 8.13 -14.71
C LYS A 145 5.71 8.68 -14.83
N ASP A 146 6.60 7.86 -15.36
CA ASP A 146 8.03 8.16 -15.44
C ASP A 146 8.58 8.58 -14.06
N GLU A 147 9.13 9.78 -13.94
CA GLU A 147 9.66 10.35 -12.69
C GLU A 147 8.62 11.19 -11.92
N ARG A 148 7.36 11.22 -12.36
CA ARG A 148 6.31 12.04 -11.76
C ARG A 148 5.32 11.17 -10.99
N ALA A 149 4.97 11.61 -9.80
CA ALA A 149 3.90 11.03 -9.00
C ALA A 149 2.92 12.15 -8.63
N VAL A 150 1.63 11.90 -8.79
CA VAL A 150 0.55 12.82 -8.40
C VAL A 150 -0.52 12.06 -7.63
N PRO A 151 -1.12 12.64 -6.59
CA PRO A 151 -2.25 12.00 -5.92
C PRO A 151 -3.38 11.67 -6.90
N GLN A 152 -3.94 10.46 -6.79
CA GLN A 152 -5.10 10.06 -7.59
C GLN A 152 -6.37 10.79 -7.14
N SER A 153 -6.47 11.08 -5.84
CA SER A 153 -7.62 11.76 -5.25
C SER A 153 -7.65 13.22 -5.64
N SER A 154 -8.82 13.72 -6.07
CA SER A 154 -9.06 15.13 -6.33
C SER A 154 -9.03 16.02 -5.08
N ARG A 155 -8.92 15.41 -3.89
CA ARG A 155 -8.75 16.14 -2.62
C ARG A 155 -7.41 16.85 -2.51
N TYR A 156 -6.38 16.35 -3.20
CA TYR A 156 -5.01 16.84 -3.08
C TYR A 156 -4.53 17.40 -4.41
N HIS A 157 -3.82 18.53 -4.38
CA HIS A 157 -3.24 19.12 -5.58
C HIS A 157 -1.79 18.71 -5.76
N THR A 158 -1.07 18.50 -4.65
CA THR A 158 0.31 18.04 -4.65
C THR A 158 0.51 16.85 -3.71
N ARG A 159 1.63 16.14 -3.88
CA ARG A 159 2.05 15.09 -2.95
C ARG A 159 2.31 15.64 -1.54
N ALA A 160 2.85 16.86 -1.43
CA ALA A 160 3.09 17.48 -0.13
C ALA A 160 1.78 17.69 0.63
N ASP A 161 0.74 18.20 -0.05
CA ASP A 161 -0.58 18.39 0.56
C ASP A 161 -1.18 17.06 1.06
N ALA A 162 -0.99 15.97 0.31
CA ALA A 162 -1.48 14.65 0.70
C ALA A 162 -0.74 14.11 1.94
N LEU A 163 0.58 14.31 1.99
CA LEU A 163 1.41 13.90 3.13
C LEU A 163 1.08 14.69 4.40
N GLU A 164 0.79 15.99 4.28
CA GLU A 164 0.36 16.82 5.41
C GLU A 164 -0.99 16.35 5.99
N ASP A 165 -1.91 15.82 5.17
CA ASP A 165 -3.20 15.29 5.62
C ASP A 165 -3.11 13.83 6.14
N SER A 166 -2.00 13.13 5.89
CA SER A 166 -1.77 11.75 6.35
C SER A 166 -1.62 11.63 7.87
N ASP A 167 -1.40 12.73 8.58
CA ASP A 167 -1.07 12.77 10.01
C ASP A 167 -2.02 11.92 10.88
N LYS A 168 -3.33 12.03 10.61
CA LYS A 168 -4.34 11.25 11.33
C LYS A 168 -4.21 9.75 11.08
N PHE A 169 -3.93 9.37 9.83
CA PHE A 169 -3.73 7.97 9.47
C PHE A 169 -2.45 7.41 10.08
N LEU A 170 -1.36 8.17 10.04
CA LEU A 170 -0.07 7.78 10.62
C LEU A 170 -0.16 7.65 12.14
N GLY A 171 -0.88 8.56 12.80
CA GLY A 171 -1.17 8.48 14.23
C GLY A 171 -1.90 7.19 14.62
N SER A 172 -2.74 6.62 13.75
CA SER A 172 -3.47 5.38 14.03
C SER A 172 -2.56 4.14 14.25
N PHE A 173 -1.30 4.19 13.82
CA PHE A 173 -0.32 3.10 14.02
C PHE A 173 0.14 2.97 15.48
N ILE A 174 -0.11 3.97 16.31
CA ILE A 174 0.24 3.97 17.73
C ILE A 174 -0.95 4.42 18.55
N ASP A 175 -1.25 3.70 19.62
CA ASP A 175 -2.35 4.05 20.50
C ASP A 175 -1.94 3.82 21.94
N VAL A 176 -2.36 4.73 22.81
CA VAL A 176 -1.97 4.77 24.21
C VAL A 176 -3.22 4.94 25.05
N ILE A 177 -3.64 3.85 25.67
CA ILE A 177 -4.84 3.81 26.52
C ILE A 177 -4.46 3.60 27.99
N ASP A 178 -5.27 4.16 28.88
CA ASP A 178 -5.16 3.87 30.31
C ASP A 178 -5.71 2.46 30.57
N SER A 179 -4.88 1.62 31.19
CA SER A 179 -5.31 0.36 31.77
C SER A 179 -5.48 0.54 33.27
N ASN A 180 -6.32 -0.29 33.91
CA ASN A 180 -6.64 -0.19 35.34
C ASN A 180 -5.40 -0.10 36.27
N ASN A 181 -4.22 -0.58 35.85
CA ASN A 181 -2.98 -0.57 36.63
C ASN A 181 -1.76 0.02 35.88
N GLY A 182 -1.93 0.80 34.81
CA GLY A 182 -0.80 1.33 34.04
C GLY A 182 -1.16 1.80 32.63
N ILE A 183 -0.14 2.05 31.81
CA ILE A 183 -0.30 2.45 30.41
C ILE A 183 -0.32 1.20 29.52
N GLU A 184 -1.23 1.12 28.56
CA GLU A 184 -1.15 0.15 27.47
C GLU A 184 -0.83 0.88 26.17
N ILE A 185 0.28 0.49 25.53
CA ILE A 185 0.72 1.04 24.25
C ILE A 185 0.54 -0.06 23.21
N THR A 186 -0.29 0.20 22.20
CA THR A 186 -0.53 -0.71 21.08
C THR A 186 0.12 -0.14 19.83
N LEU A 187 0.93 -0.95 19.15
CA LEU A 187 1.56 -0.61 17.88
C LEU A 187 1.02 -1.49 16.76
N VAL A 188 0.85 -0.93 15.57
CA VAL A 188 0.50 -1.69 14.36
C VAL A 188 1.77 -1.91 13.53
N ASN A 189 2.04 -3.16 13.17
CA ASN A 189 3.23 -3.58 12.44
C ASN A 189 2.77 -4.26 11.15
N LEU A 190 2.85 -3.55 10.02
CA LEU A 190 2.52 -4.09 8.69
C LEU A 190 3.80 -4.44 7.95
N VAL A 191 3.98 -5.74 7.67
CA VAL A 191 5.18 -6.27 7.02
C VAL A 191 4.81 -7.09 5.78
N PRO A 192 5.66 -7.12 4.75
CA PRO A 192 5.45 -8.02 3.62
C PRO A 192 5.54 -9.49 4.05
N GLU A 193 4.63 -10.33 3.55
CA GLU A 193 4.70 -11.77 3.74
C GLU A 193 5.95 -12.32 3.05
N ASN A 194 6.67 -13.19 3.75
CA ASN A 194 7.95 -13.71 3.30
C ASN A 194 7.80 -14.49 1.98
N GLY A 195 8.47 -14.02 0.93
CA GLY A 195 8.41 -14.63 -0.41
C GLY A 195 7.25 -14.16 -1.28
N SER A 196 6.38 -13.29 -0.78
CA SER A 196 5.20 -12.76 -1.48
C SER A 196 5.19 -11.22 -1.53
N SER A 197 6.38 -10.61 -1.60
CA SER A 197 6.56 -9.15 -1.70
C SER A 197 6.67 -8.63 -3.13
N CYS A 198 6.78 -9.52 -4.13
CA CYS A 198 6.87 -9.13 -5.54
C CYS A 198 6.24 -10.17 -6.45
N ILE A 199 5.42 -9.72 -7.39
CA ILE A 199 4.91 -10.54 -8.50
C ILE A 199 5.08 -9.80 -9.82
N THR A 200 5.33 -10.54 -10.89
CA THR A 200 5.34 -10.01 -12.25
C THR A 200 4.62 -10.97 -13.17
N GLY A 201 3.75 -10.45 -14.03
CA GLY A 201 3.01 -11.27 -14.97
C GLY A 201 1.89 -10.53 -15.68
N SER A 202 1.04 -11.29 -16.36
CA SER A 202 -0.13 -10.83 -17.12
C SER A 202 -1.43 -11.52 -16.68
N GLY A 203 -1.37 -12.23 -15.54
CA GLY A 203 -2.50 -12.91 -14.92
C GLY A 203 -3.20 -12.03 -13.89
N ILE A 204 -4.10 -12.64 -13.12
CA ILE A 204 -4.73 -12.01 -11.96
C ILE A 204 -3.74 -12.10 -10.80
N ALA A 205 -3.46 -10.97 -10.16
CA ALA A 205 -2.80 -10.92 -8.87
C ALA A 205 -3.84 -10.66 -7.76
N THR A 206 -3.52 -11.05 -6.54
CA THR A 206 -4.34 -10.75 -5.36
C THR A 206 -3.48 -10.07 -4.31
N LEU A 207 -3.87 -8.88 -3.88
CA LEU A 207 -3.34 -8.25 -2.68
C LEU A 207 -4.01 -8.87 -1.46
N GLY A 208 -3.22 -9.46 -0.57
CA GLY A 208 -3.67 -10.03 0.69
C GLY A 208 -3.26 -9.16 1.87
N LEU A 209 -4.15 -9.02 2.86
CA LEU A 209 -3.84 -8.46 4.17
C LEU A 209 -4.33 -9.43 5.23
N ASN A 210 -3.43 -9.91 6.09
CA ASN A 210 -3.74 -10.81 7.18
C ASN A 210 -3.26 -10.19 8.51
N ALA A 211 -4.18 -9.61 9.26
CA ALA A 211 -3.91 -8.97 10.53
C ALA A 211 -4.25 -9.88 11.70
N THR A 212 -3.33 -10.00 12.64
CA THR A 212 -3.48 -10.74 13.90
C THR A 212 -3.15 -9.82 15.07
N ALA A 213 -4.12 -9.61 15.95
CA ALA A 213 -3.90 -8.86 17.19
C ALA A 213 -3.31 -9.77 18.28
N ASP A 214 -2.15 -9.39 18.84
CA ASP A 214 -1.57 -10.14 19.95
C ASP A 214 -2.40 -9.95 21.22
N SER A 215 -3.13 -11.01 21.58
CA SER A 215 -3.98 -11.02 22.79
C SER A 215 -3.18 -10.89 24.10
N LYS A 216 -1.87 -11.17 24.08
CA LYS A 216 -0.95 -11.10 25.23
C LYS A 216 0.19 -10.12 24.93
N GLY A 217 0.05 -8.90 25.42
CA GLY A 217 1.14 -7.93 25.43
C GLY A 217 2.26 -8.31 26.40
N VAL A 218 3.39 -7.62 26.30
CA VAL A 218 4.52 -7.73 27.23
C VAL A 218 4.40 -6.60 28.25
N SER A 219 4.16 -6.95 29.51
CA SER A 219 4.03 -5.98 30.61
C SER A 219 5.34 -5.82 31.38
N LEU A 220 5.76 -4.57 31.57
CA LEU A 220 6.83 -4.16 32.47
C LEU A 220 6.24 -3.39 33.65
N THR A 221 6.78 -3.62 34.84
CA THR A 221 6.42 -2.87 36.05
C THR A 221 7.59 -2.02 36.51
N LYS A 222 7.28 -0.96 37.27
CA LYS A 222 8.26 0.03 37.77
C LYS A 222 9.07 0.64 36.63
N VAL A 223 8.38 1.02 35.57
CA VAL A 223 8.99 1.64 34.40
C VAL A 223 9.66 2.94 34.81
N THR A 224 10.89 3.13 34.36
CA THR A 224 11.69 4.33 34.62
C THR A 224 11.72 5.25 33.40
N LYS A 225 11.62 4.68 32.20
CA LYS A 225 11.74 5.43 30.96
C LYS A 225 10.97 4.80 29.79
N ILE A 226 10.29 5.64 29.01
CA ILE A 226 9.66 5.30 27.73
C ILE A 226 10.24 6.25 26.67
N VAL A 227 10.65 5.74 25.52
CA VAL A 227 11.18 6.52 24.40
C VAL A 227 10.36 6.20 23.16
N PHE A 228 9.88 7.24 22.48
CA PHE A 228 9.23 7.12 21.18
C PHE A 228 10.19 7.62 20.09
N GLU A 229 10.83 6.71 19.38
CA GLU A 229 11.74 7.06 18.28
C GLU A 229 10.93 7.22 16.98
N ASP A 230 10.92 8.42 16.40
CA ASP A 230 10.42 8.66 15.05
C ASP A 230 11.43 8.10 14.02
N LEU A 231 11.00 7.12 13.23
CA LEU A 231 11.78 6.49 12.16
C LEU A 231 11.28 6.89 10.77
N THR A 232 10.26 7.76 10.69
CA THR A 232 9.73 8.24 9.41
C THR A 232 10.71 9.19 8.72
N SER A 233 10.55 9.33 7.40
CA SER A 233 11.23 10.39 6.65
C SER A 233 10.62 11.73 7.03
N ASP A 234 11.43 12.79 7.13
CA ASP A 234 10.97 14.16 7.39
C ASP A 234 10.18 14.37 8.69
N SER A 235 10.33 13.49 9.68
CA SER A 235 9.76 13.65 11.03
C SER A 235 8.23 13.72 11.07
N MET A 236 7.55 12.97 10.20
CA MET A 236 6.08 12.96 10.05
C MET A 236 5.33 12.49 11.30
N MET A 237 5.97 11.80 12.26
CA MET A 237 5.29 11.36 13.49
C MET A 237 5.51 12.31 14.65
N THR A 238 6.39 13.31 14.53
CA THR A 238 6.86 14.14 15.65
C THR A 238 5.71 14.84 16.39
N GLU A 239 4.80 15.52 15.68
CA GLU A 239 3.66 16.20 16.31
C GLU A 239 2.74 15.21 17.07
N HIS A 240 2.51 14.03 16.48
CA HIS A 240 1.71 12.99 17.11
C HIS A 240 2.39 12.37 18.35
N LEU A 241 3.71 12.15 18.29
CA LEU A 241 4.48 11.65 19.42
C LEU A 241 4.54 12.67 20.56
N ASP A 242 4.65 13.96 20.25
CA ASP A 242 4.57 15.06 21.22
C ASP A 242 3.21 15.08 21.91
N TYR A 243 2.13 14.93 21.14
CA TYR A 243 0.78 14.83 21.68
C TYR A 243 0.67 13.66 22.66
N ILE A 244 1.10 12.45 22.27
CA ILE A 244 1.08 11.26 23.12
C ILE A 244 1.88 11.48 24.40
N CYS A 245 3.10 12.01 24.29
CA CYS A 245 3.97 12.19 25.45
C CYS A 245 3.42 13.22 26.43
N ASN A 246 2.91 14.35 25.93
CA ASN A 246 2.27 15.37 26.76
C ASN A 246 1.00 14.84 27.43
N ASP A 247 0.21 14.04 26.72
CA ASP A 247 -0.99 13.43 27.26
C ASP A 247 -0.64 12.45 28.40
N ILE A 248 0.35 11.56 28.22
CA ILE A 248 0.83 10.67 29.30
C ILE A 248 1.35 11.49 30.49
N ARG A 249 2.16 12.52 30.23
CA ARG A 249 2.71 13.39 31.28
C ARG A 249 1.61 14.08 32.09
N SER A 250 0.53 14.51 31.43
CA SER A 250 -0.59 15.17 32.10
C SER A 250 -1.36 14.22 33.02
N ARG A 251 -1.39 12.92 32.67
CA ARG A 251 -2.09 11.85 33.39
C ARG A 251 -1.29 11.29 34.56
N ILE A 252 0.05 11.27 34.48
CA ILE A 252 0.93 10.64 35.47
C ILE A 252 1.69 11.69 36.28
N PRO A 253 1.37 11.86 37.59
CA PRO A 253 2.07 12.81 38.42
C PRO A 253 3.56 12.48 38.55
N GLY A 254 4.42 13.48 38.37
CA GLY A 254 5.87 13.31 38.47
C GLY A 254 6.55 12.75 37.23
N ALA A 255 5.80 12.48 36.15
CA ALA A 255 6.40 12.19 34.85
C ALA A 255 7.06 13.45 34.26
N THR A 256 8.28 13.31 33.76
CA THR A 256 8.99 14.36 33.02
C THR A 256 9.09 13.98 31.56
N TYR A 257 8.90 14.95 30.68
CA TYR A 257 8.92 14.76 29.23
C TYR A 257 10.01 15.64 28.63
N ASP A 258 10.87 15.02 27.82
CA ASP A 258 11.87 15.68 27.00
C ASP A 258 11.41 15.66 25.53
N PRO A 259 11.02 16.82 24.95
CA PRO A 259 10.53 16.91 23.58
C PRO A 259 11.61 16.67 22.53
N ASP A 260 12.89 16.94 22.83
CA ASP A 260 13.96 16.78 21.83
C ASP A 260 14.21 15.30 21.51
N THR A 261 13.88 14.41 22.45
CA THR A 261 14.12 12.96 22.33
C THR A 261 12.85 12.13 22.44
N HIS A 262 11.67 12.76 22.49
CA HIS A 262 10.38 12.14 22.77
C HIS A 262 10.45 11.11 23.92
N THR A 263 11.11 11.51 25.01
CA THR A 263 11.39 10.64 26.15
C THR A 263 10.53 11.02 27.35
N LEU A 264 9.87 10.03 27.94
CA LEU A 264 9.22 10.13 29.23
C LEU A 264 10.06 9.44 30.30
N GLU A 265 10.30 10.13 31.40
CA GLU A 265 10.96 9.58 32.58
C GLU A 265 10.03 9.58 33.79
N PHE A 266 10.16 8.55 34.61
CA PHE A 266 9.30 8.28 35.76
C PHE A 266 10.16 7.94 36.98
N ASP A 267 9.77 8.44 38.15
CA ASP A 267 10.35 8.00 39.42
C ASP A 267 9.52 6.84 40.01
N PRO A 268 10.02 5.59 39.95
CA PRO A 268 9.29 4.43 40.44
C PRO A 268 9.14 4.42 41.97
N ALA A 269 9.89 5.24 42.71
CA ALA A 269 9.73 5.39 44.16
C ALA A 269 8.55 6.30 44.53
N VAL A 270 8.20 7.24 43.65
CA VAL A 270 7.09 8.19 43.85
C VAL A 270 5.79 7.62 43.28
N ASN A 271 5.80 7.17 42.03
CA ASN A 271 4.64 6.61 41.35
C ASN A 271 5.04 5.40 40.48
N PRO A 272 4.80 4.15 40.93
CA PRO A 272 5.16 2.97 40.17
C PRO A 272 4.24 2.80 38.95
N VAL A 273 4.77 3.10 37.76
CA VAL A 273 4.07 2.91 36.49
C VAL A 273 4.30 1.50 35.97
N SER A 274 3.23 0.86 35.50
CA SER A 274 3.32 -0.36 34.69
C SER A 274 2.99 -0.01 33.24
N VAL A 275 3.70 -0.60 32.29
CA VAL A 275 3.46 -0.39 30.85
C VAL A 275 3.29 -1.75 30.19
N THR A 276 2.23 -1.92 29.41
CA THR A 276 2.02 -3.09 28.57
C THR A 276 2.22 -2.70 27.11
N LEU A 277 3.19 -3.34 26.45
CA LEU A 277 3.38 -3.21 25.01
C LEU A 277 2.59 -4.29 24.29
N ARG A 278 1.73 -3.89 23.36
CA ARG A 278 1.00 -4.77 22.43
C ARG A 278 1.40 -4.46 20.99
N ALA A 279 1.36 -5.49 20.17
CA ALA A 279 1.52 -5.36 18.73
C ALA A 279 0.31 -5.96 18.01
N VAL A 280 -0.13 -5.32 16.94
CA VAL A 280 -1.02 -5.90 15.93
C VAL A 280 -0.16 -6.14 14.70
N ASN A 281 0.06 -7.41 14.37
CA ASN A 281 0.92 -7.79 13.26
C ASN A 281 0.04 -8.03 12.02
N GLY A 282 0.29 -7.29 10.95
CA GLY A 282 -0.33 -7.48 9.65
C GLY A 282 0.68 -7.97 8.63
N GLU A 283 0.38 -9.06 7.97
CA GLU A 283 1.13 -9.55 6.82
C GLU A 283 0.45 -9.09 5.53
N VAL A 284 1.19 -8.39 4.67
CA VAL A 284 0.72 -7.93 3.37
C VAL A 284 1.39 -8.75 2.27
N SER A 285 0.60 -9.31 1.36
CA SER A 285 1.13 -10.20 0.33
C SER A 285 0.56 -9.91 -1.04
N VAL A 286 1.30 -10.35 -2.06
CA VAL A 286 0.84 -10.39 -3.43
C VAL A 286 1.08 -11.79 -4.02
N CYS A 287 0.04 -12.38 -4.62
CA CYS A 287 0.07 -13.72 -5.22
C CYS A 287 -0.68 -13.82 -6.54
#